data_AF-A0A4Y2I357-F1
#
_entry.id   AF-A0A4Y2I357-F1
#
_cell.length_a   1.000
_cell.length_b   1.000
_cell.length_c   1.000
_cell.angle_alpha   90.00
_cell.angle_beta   90.00
_cell.angle_gamma   90.00
#
_symmetry.space_group_name_H-M   'P 1'
#
loop_
_entity.id
_entity.type
_entity.pdbx_description
1 polymer ?
#
loop_
_entity_poly.entity_id
_entity_poly.type
_entity_poly.pdbx_seq_one_letter_code
_entity_poly.pdbx_strand_id
1 'polypeptide(L)'
;MDVLKCAVKNGLLEAVKYLLTVTTEDTKINMASSCIDQLLRKLCEGEFLEEDENDICYFVFFEMTDYIQELVFNSFSAIAHLLLLYSSQYELCRNLLEERIRSFTPLHFAVILHMAFYTNHLEVVNDDDCRQLFIDVWLIIPTSFRSCRLLQDLGAEFLSVLIRDNFPFLLKKETFQKTTELNSLDLKTSTSVKQFDFHLDKWKLLHFLIEEEIVIIQSLESSRPRISYLLKIRQSNEAAWSRVLRFVGKVGSKTLQQKE
;
A
#
# COMPACT_ATOMS: atom_id res chain seq x y z
N MET A 1 -9.00 27.13 -20.52
CA MET A 1 -8.61 26.42 -19.27
C MET A 1 -9.60 25.30 -18.92
N ASP A 2 -10.90 25.45 -19.20
CA ASP A 2 -11.92 24.46 -18.82
C ASP A 2 -11.92 23.17 -19.63
N VAL A 3 -11.54 23.21 -20.91
CA VAL A 3 -11.57 22.02 -21.80
C VAL A 3 -10.55 20.95 -21.38
N LEU A 4 -9.35 21.35 -20.97
CA LEU A 4 -8.33 20.41 -20.51
C LEU A 4 -8.67 19.79 -19.15
N LYS A 5 -9.16 20.60 -18.20
CA LYS A 5 -9.65 20.09 -16.92
C LYS A 5 -10.80 19.10 -17.12
N CYS A 6 -11.66 19.37 -18.10
CA CYS A 6 -12.71 18.44 -18.51
C CYS A 6 -12.10 17.15 -19.09
N ALA A 7 -11.12 17.24 -19.99
CA ALA A 7 -10.46 16.07 -20.57
C ALA A 7 -9.80 15.18 -19.50
N VAL A 8 -9.06 15.78 -18.56
CA VAL A 8 -8.42 15.06 -17.44
C VAL A 8 -9.47 14.39 -16.55
N LYS A 9 -10.51 15.12 -16.16
CA LYS A 9 -11.59 14.59 -15.30
C LYS A 9 -12.35 13.41 -15.93
N ASN A 10 -12.34 13.30 -17.25
CA ASN A 10 -13.03 12.25 -17.98
C ASN A 10 -12.07 11.20 -18.57
N GLY A 11 -10.79 11.17 -18.17
CA GLY A 11 -9.84 10.15 -18.65
C GLY A 11 -9.49 10.26 -20.15
N LEU A 12 -9.60 11.43 -20.77
CA LEU A 12 -9.41 11.59 -22.23
C LEU A 12 -7.94 11.84 -22.60
N LEU A 13 -7.08 10.82 -22.53
CA LEU A 13 -5.63 10.94 -22.75
C LEU A 13 -5.25 11.61 -24.08
N GLU A 14 -5.83 11.16 -25.19
CA GLU A 14 -5.52 11.72 -26.52
C GLU A 14 -5.93 13.20 -26.65
N ALA A 15 -7.02 13.60 -26.00
CA ALA A 15 -7.42 14.99 -25.93
C ALA A 15 -6.42 15.81 -25.09
N VAL A 16 -5.92 15.25 -23.99
CA VAL A 16 -4.88 15.89 -23.15
C VAL A 16 -3.59 16.10 -23.95
N LYS A 17 -3.11 15.08 -24.67
CA LYS A 17 -1.92 15.18 -25.55
C LYS A 17 -2.08 16.26 -26.61
N TYR A 18 -3.19 16.24 -27.33
CA TYR A 18 -3.49 17.24 -28.35
C TYR A 18 -3.51 18.67 -27.77
N LEU A 19 -4.23 18.86 -26.66
CA LEU A 19 -4.38 20.17 -26.03
C LEU A 19 -3.04 20.72 -25.53
N LEU A 20 -2.18 19.89 -24.91
CA LEU A 20 -0.86 20.32 -24.47
C LEU A 20 0.07 20.66 -25.64
N THR A 21 -0.07 20.00 -26.79
CA THR A 21 0.72 20.26 -28.00
C THR A 21 0.39 21.60 -28.65
N VAL A 22 -0.87 22.04 -28.59
CA VAL A 22 -1.33 23.27 -29.27
C VAL A 22 -1.32 24.51 -28.37
N THR A 23 -0.97 24.38 -27.09
CA THR A 23 -0.89 25.48 -26.13
C THR A 23 0.50 26.11 -26.06
N THR A 24 0.59 27.37 -25.61
CA THR A 24 1.88 28.03 -25.33
C THR A 24 2.58 27.42 -24.12
N GLU A 25 3.90 27.56 -24.03
CA GLU A 25 4.71 26.99 -22.96
C GLU A 25 4.26 27.42 -21.54
N ASP A 26 4.03 28.71 -21.32
CA ASP A 26 3.52 29.21 -20.03
C ASP A 26 2.15 28.63 -19.69
N THR A 27 1.32 28.40 -20.70
CA THR A 27 0.00 27.82 -20.54
C THR A 27 0.12 26.34 -20.20
N LYS A 28 1.03 25.63 -20.86
CA LYS A 28 1.35 24.22 -20.67
C LYS A 28 1.80 23.93 -19.25
N ILE A 29 2.70 24.72 -18.70
CA ILE A 29 3.19 24.59 -17.31
C ILE A 29 2.04 24.76 -16.31
N ASN A 30 1.28 25.85 -16.41
CA ASN A 30 0.17 26.13 -15.49
C ASN A 30 -0.93 25.07 -15.59
N MET A 31 -1.18 24.56 -16.80
CA MET A 31 -2.12 23.50 -17.07
C MET A 31 -1.68 22.18 -16.46
N ALA A 32 -0.42 21.80 -16.69
CA ALA A 32 0.15 20.57 -16.15
C ALA A 32 0.04 20.56 -14.62
N SER A 33 0.46 21.64 -13.95
CA SER A 33 0.39 21.76 -12.49
C SER A 33 -1.05 21.61 -11.98
N SER A 34 -2.01 22.28 -12.60
CA SER A 34 -3.41 22.20 -12.16
C SER A 34 -4.05 20.82 -12.40
N CYS A 35 -3.62 20.07 -13.41
CA CYS A 35 -4.12 18.71 -13.66
C CYS A 35 -3.53 17.72 -12.66
N ILE A 36 -2.24 17.86 -12.39
CA ILE A 36 -1.53 17.09 -11.37
C ILE A 36 -2.14 17.30 -9.99
N ASP A 37 -2.41 18.54 -9.57
CA ASP A 37 -3.05 18.83 -8.28
C ASP A 37 -4.41 18.13 -8.11
N GLN A 38 -5.19 17.98 -9.19
CA GLN A 38 -6.49 17.31 -9.13
C GLN A 38 -6.35 15.80 -8.95
N LEU A 39 -5.46 15.18 -9.72
CA LEU A 39 -5.17 13.74 -9.64
C LEU A 39 -4.55 13.41 -8.28
N LEU A 40 -3.67 14.28 -7.79
CA LEU A 40 -3.09 14.18 -6.45
C LEU A 40 -4.12 14.29 -5.34
N ARG A 41 -5.08 15.20 -5.45
CA ARG A 41 -6.16 15.30 -4.47
C ARG A 41 -6.93 13.98 -4.36
N LYS A 42 -7.29 13.36 -5.49
CA LYS A 42 -7.96 12.04 -5.49
C LYS A 42 -7.13 10.99 -4.74
N LEU A 43 -5.84 10.91 -5.05
CA LEU A 43 -4.93 9.96 -4.40
C LEU A 43 -4.75 10.24 -2.90
N CYS A 44 -4.63 11.51 -2.50
CA CYS A 44 -4.56 11.91 -1.09
C CYS A 44 -5.86 11.61 -0.33
N GLU A 45 -7.00 11.60 -1.02
CA GLU A 45 -8.31 11.18 -0.47
C GLU A 45 -8.46 9.65 -0.42
N GLY A 46 -7.46 8.90 -0.90
CA GLY A 46 -7.43 7.43 -0.88
C GLY A 46 -8.15 6.78 -2.06
N GLU A 47 -8.49 7.55 -3.10
CA GLU A 47 -9.06 7.02 -4.33
C GLU A 47 -7.98 6.45 -5.25
N PHE A 48 -8.28 5.35 -5.94
CA PHE A 48 -7.45 4.84 -7.03
C PHE A 48 -7.81 5.57 -8.33
N LEU A 49 -6.79 5.92 -9.11
CA LEU A 49 -6.98 6.45 -10.46
C LEU A 49 -7.29 5.30 -11.43
N GLU A 50 -8.20 5.55 -12.36
CA GLU A 50 -8.44 4.64 -13.49
C GLU A 50 -7.21 4.58 -14.41
N GLU A 51 -7.07 3.54 -15.24
CA GLU A 51 -5.91 3.34 -16.13
C GLU A 51 -5.61 4.58 -16.98
N ASP A 52 -6.63 5.14 -17.65
CA ASP A 52 -6.49 6.38 -18.44
C ASP A 52 -6.07 7.59 -17.59
N GLU A 53 -6.51 7.66 -16.32
CA GLU A 53 -6.13 8.74 -15.40
C GLU A 53 -4.67 8.59 -14.94
N ASN A 54 -4.18 7.35 -14.76
CA ASN A 54 -2.77 7.08 -14.49
C ASN A 54 -1.90 7.49 -15.69
N ASP A 55 -2.30 7.15 -16.91
CA ASP A 55 -1.60 7.51 -18.14
C ASP A 55 -1.54 9.03 -18.34
N ILE A 56 -2.64 9.72 -18.06
CA ILE A 56 -2.70 11.17 -18.07
C ILE A 56 -1.77 11.75 -17.02
N CYS A 57 -1.77 11.21 -15.80
CA CYS A 57 -0.90 11.70 -14.74
C CYS A 57 0.58 11.55 -15.12
N TYR A 58 0.94 10.40 -15.68
CA TYR A 58 2.29 10.13 -16.17
C TYR A 58 2.67 11.11 -17.28
N PHE A 59 1.85 11.21 -18.32
CA PHE A 59 2.11 12.11 -19.44
C PHE A 59 2.28 13.56 -18.97
N VAL A 60 1.34 14.07 -18.16
CA VAL A 60 1.36 15.45 -17.68
C VAL A 60 2.57 15.72 -16.80
N PHE A 61 2.98 14.77 -15.96
CA PHE A 61 4.18 14.91 -15.11
C PHE A 61 5.45 15.08 -15.97
N PHE A 62 5.64 14.27 -17.00
CA PHE A 62 6.84 14.37 -17.84
C PHE A 62 6.85 15.58 -18.78
N GLU A 63 5.70 16.19 -19.04
CA GLU A 63 5.59 17.44 -19.80
C GLU A 63 5.90 18.70 -18.95
N MET A 64 6.08 18.55 -17.63
CA MET A 64 6.51 19.63 -16.74
C MET A 64 8.02 19.88 -16.81
N THR A 65 8.46 21.05 -16.35
CA THR A 65 9.89 21.34 -16.15
C THR A 65 10.46 20.54 -14.99
N ASP A 66 11.76 20.23 -15.02
CA ASP A 66 12.47 19.49 -13.97
C ASP A 66 12.23 20.06 -12.57
N TYR A 67 12.20 21.39 -12.44
CA TYR A 67 11.92 22.07 -11.18
C TYR A 67 10.51 21.79 -10.65
N ILE A 68 9.50 21.81 -11.52
CA ILE A 68 8.11 21.54 -11.14
C ILE A 68 7.91 20.06 -10.85
N GLN A 69 8.50 19.17 -11.67
CA GLN A 69 8.52 17.73 -11.40
C GLN A 69 9.12 17.45 -10.03
N GLU A 70 10.24 18.09 -9.70
CA GLU A 70 10.88 17.97 -8.40
C GLU A 70 9.95 18.43 -7.27
N LEU A 71 9.33 19.60 -7.42
CA LEU A 71 8.45 20.18 -6.41
C LEU A 71 7.21 19.31 -6.17
N VAL A 72 6.61 18.82 -7.25
CA VAL A 72 5.46 17.91 -7.24
C VAL A 72 5.82 16.57 -6.59
N PHE A 73 6.93 15.96 -6.99
CA PHE A 73 7.40 14.70 -6.42
C PHE A 73 7.73 14.84 -4.94
N ASN A 74 8.34 15.97 -4.54
CA ASN A 74 8.65 16.26 -3.14
C ASN A 74 7.43 16.59 -2.29
N SER A 75 6.38 17.17 -2.90
CA SER A 75 5.17 17.58 -2.19
C SER A 75 4.13 16.45 -2.12
N PHE A 76 4.21 15.47 -3.01
CA PHE A 76 3.18 14.45 -3.15
C PHE A 76 3.75 13.06 -3.40
N SER A 77 3.84 12.29 -2.33
CA SER A 77 4.18 10.85 -2.33
C SER A 77 3.27 9.99 -3.21
N ALA A 78 2.07 10.46 -3.53
CA ALA A 78 1.15 9.78 -4.44
C ALA A 78 1.62 9.78 -5.90
N ILE A 79 2.43 10.75 -6.33
CA ILE A 79 3.06 10.75 -7.66
C ILE A 79 4.24 9.80 -7.73
N ALA A 80 5.01 9.69 -6.64
CA ALA A 80 5.97 8.60 -6.52
C ALA A 80 5.24 7.26 -6.69
N HIS A 81 4.08 7.09 -6.06
CA HIS A 81 3.27 5.88 -6.21
C HIS A 81 2.72 5.63 -7.62
N LEU A 82 2.24 6.65 -8.30
CA LEU A 82 1.83 6.57 -9.71
C LEU A 82 2.97 6.13 -10.64
N LEU A 83 4.15 6.75 -10.46
CA LEU A 83 5.35 6.39 -11.20
C LEU A 83 5.78 4.94 -10.90
N LEU A 84 5.50 4.45 -9.69
CA LEU A 84 5.78 3.09 -9.24
C LEU A 84 4.88 2.02 -9.87
N LEU A 85 3.66 2.37 -10.30
CA LEU A 85 2.74 1.44 -10.97
C LEU A 85 3.05 1.24 -12.45
N TYR A 86 3.89 2.10 -13.05
CA TYR A 86 4.41 1.91 -14.39
C TYR A 86 5.72 1.10 -14.33
N SER A 87 5.61 -0.23 -14.50
CA SER A 87 6.71 -1.21 -14.34
C SER A 87 8.00 -0.87 -15.11
N SER A 88 7.91 -0.13 -16.21
CA SER A 88 9.07 0.33 -16.98
C SER A 88 9.96 1.35 -16.25
N GLN A 89 9.51 1.92 -15.11
CA GLN A 89 10.21 2.97 -14.36
C GLN A 89 10.54 2.60 -12.91
N TYR A 90 10.41 1.31 -12.53
CA TYR A 90 10.67 0.84 -11.16
C TYR A 90 12.03 1.31 -10.61
N GLU A 91 13.10 1.07 -11.37
CA GLU A 91 14.46 1.46 -10.97
C GLU A 91 14.63 2.97 -10.87
N LEU A 92 14.04 3.74 -11.79
CA LEU A 92 14.06 5.21 -11.72
C LEU A 92 13.40 5.69 -10.45
N CYS A 93 12.22 5.15 -10.11
CA CYS A 93 11.52 5.56 -8.91
C CYS A 93 12.24 5.11 -7.64
N ARG A 94 12.78 3.89 -7.60
CA ARG A 94 13.59 3.42 -6.47
C ARG A 94 14.79 4.33 -6.22
N ASN A 95 15.50 4.73 -7.28
CA ASN A 95 16.60 5.68 -7.17
C ASN A 95 16.14 7.05 -6.65
N LEU A 96 15.00 7.57 -7.13
CA LEU A 96 14.43 8.82 -6.66
C LEU A 96 13.97 8.75 -5.19
N LEU A 97 13.39 7.62 -4.77
CA LEU A 97 13.03 7.36 -3.38
C LEU A 97 14.26 7.34 -2.48
N GLU A 98 15.32 6.61 -2.87
CA GLU A 98 16.57 6.55 -2.11
C GLU A 98 17.23 7.93 -1.99
N GLU A 99 17.23 8.73 -3.06
CA GLU A 99 17.78 10.09 -3.06
C GLU A 99 16.99 11.03 -2.13
N ARG A 100 15.66 10.92 -2.14
CA ARG A 100 14.75 11.88 -1.50
C ARG A 100 14.23 11.42 -0.15
N ILE A 101 14.57 10.22 0.30
CA ILE A 101 14.12 9.67 1.58
C ILE A 101 14.40 10.59 2.78
N ARG A 102 15.47 11.38 2.69
CA ARG A 102 15.90 12.31 3.76
C ARG A 102 14.94 13.48 3.96
N SER A 103 14.16 13.85 2.94
CA SER A 103 13.16 14.92 3.03
C SER A 103 11.77 14.40 3.40
N PHE A 104 11.56 13.07 3.39
CA PHE A 104 10.26 12.48 3.61
C PHE A 104 9.85 12.55 5.09
N THR A 105 8.58 12.86 5.30
CA THR A 105 7.91 12.74 6.60
C THR A 105 7.21 11.39 6.71
N PRO A 106 6.81 10.95 7.93
CA PRO A 106 6.02 9.72 8.10
C PRO A 106 4.76 9.65 7.22
N LEU A 107 4.15 10.80 6.90
CA LEU A 107 2.99 10.86 6.01
C LEU A 107 3.31 10.42 4.59
N HIS A 108 4.49 10.80 4.06
CA HIS A 108 4.90 10.42 2.71
C HIS A 108 5.02 8.90 2.59
N PHE A 109 5.67 8.27 3.57
CA PHE A 109 5.79 6.81 3.63
C PHE A 109 4.43 6.13 3.81
N ALA A 110 3.55 6.68 4.65
CA ALA A 110 2.22 6.12 4.87
C ALA A 110 1.41 6.05 3.56
N VAL A 111 1.46 7.11 2.75
CA VAL A 111 0.77 7.14 1.45
C VAL A 111 1.34 6.10 0.49
N ILE A 112 2.67 6.00 0.37
CA ILE A 112 3.31 5.02 -0.55
C ILE A 112 2.97 3.59 -0.12
N LEU A 113 3.13 3.28 1.17
CA LEU A 113 2.81 1.95 1.69
C LEU A 113 1.33 1.62 1.51
N HIS A 114 0.43 2.57 1.76
CA HIS A 114 -1.01 2.38 1.59
C HIS A 114 -1.35 2.02 0.15
N MET A 115 -0.87 2.82 -0.78
CA MET A 115 -1.13 2.59 -2.19
C MET A 115 -0.48 1.30 -2.68
N ALA A 116 0.78 1.01 -2.31
CA ALA A 116 1.48 -0.23 -2.71
C ALA A 116 0.74 -1.47 -2.22
N PHE A 117 0.32 -1.44 -0.95
CA PHE A 117 -0.44 -2.51 -0.33
C PHE A 117 -1.76 -2.74 -1.06
N TYR A 118 -2.56 -1.70 -1.26
CA TYR A 118 -3.89 -1.88 -1.84
C TYR A 118 -3.85 -2.15 -3.35
N THR A 119 -2.90 -1.61 -4.11
CA THR A 119 -2.72 -2.00 -5.51
C THR A 119 -2.36 -3.48 -5.63
N ASN A 120 -1.46 -3.99 -4.77
CA ASN A 120 -1.17 -5.43 -4.72
C ASN A 120 -2.37 -6.25 -4.21
N HIS A 121 -3.09 -5.75 -3.20
CA HIS A 121 -4.20 -6.45 -2.56
C HIS A 121 -5.40 -6.62 -3.47
N LEU A 122 -5.77 -5.55 -4.18
CA LEU A 122 -6.88 -5.52 -5.10
C LEU A 122 -6.55 -6.13 -6.48
N GLU A 123 -5.31 -6.61 -6.66
CA GLU A 123 -4.81 -7.19 -7.93
C GLU A 123 -5.06 -6.26 -9.14
N VAL A 124 -5.10 -4.94 -8.90
CA VAL A 124 -5.32 -3.94 -9.96
C VAL A 124 -4.19 -3.99 -10.98
N VAL A 125 -2.97 -4.27 -10.50
CA VAL A 125 -1.81 -4.56 -11.31
C VAL A 125 -1.29 -5.93 -10.88
N ASN A 126 -1.20 -6.84 -11.83
CA ASN A 126 -0.89 -8.24 -11.58
C ASN A 126 0.63 -8.49 -11.56
N ASP A 127 1.35 -7.80 -10.67
CA ASP A 127 2.81 -7.87 -10.62
C ASP A 127 3.37 -8.06 -9.21
N ASP A 128 4.37 -8.95 -9.14
CA ASP A 128 5.27 -9.13 -7.99
C ASP A 128 5.96 -7.82 -7.58
N ASP A 129 6.08 -6.87 -8.52
CA ASP A 129 6.71 -5.56 -8.35
C ASP A 129 6.04 -4.71 -7.27
N CYS A 130 4.71 -4.74 -7.15
CA CYS A 130 4.00 -3.95 -6.13
C CYS A 130 4.26 -4.48 -4.70
N ARG A 131 4.41 -5.81 -4.56
CA ARG A 131 4.80 -6.41 -3.27
C ARG A 131 6.25 -6.09 -2.96
N GLN A 132 7.14 -6.24 -3.95
CA GLN A 132 8.55 -5.93 -3.76
C GLN A 132 8.75 -4.47 -3.38
N LEU A 133 8.00 -3.57 -4.03
CA LEU A 133 7.97 -2.16 -3.69
C LEU A 133 7.56 -1.89 -2.25
N PHE A 134 6.48 -2.54 -1.78
CA PHE A 134 6.03 -2.39 -0.40
C PHE A 134 7.15 -2.78 0.58
N ILE A 135 7.82 -3.90 0.29
CA ILE A 135 8.95 -4.40 1.09
C ILE A 135 10.12 -3.41 1.05
N ASP A 136 10.53 -2.98 -0.14
CA ASP A 136 11.66 -2.07 -0.35
C ASP A 136 11.42 -0.74 0.37
N VAL A 137 10.22 -0.16 0.21
CA VAL A 137 9.83 1.09 0.89
C VAL A 137 9.85 0.92 2.41
N TRP A 138 9.33 -0.19 2.95
CA TRP A 138 9.40 -0.42 4.39
C TRP A 138 10.85 -0.49 4.90
N LEU A 139 11.70 -1.21 4.18
CA LEU A 139 13.09 -1.42 4.57
C LEU A 139 13.94 -0.16 4.54
N ILE A 140 13.61 0.82 3.69
CA ILE A 140 14.33 2.11 3.65
C ILE A 140 13.83 3.10 4.73
N ILE A 141 12.60 2.94 5.26
CA ILE A 141 12.07 3.86 6.29
C ILE A 141 13.00 3.91 7.52
N PRO A 142 13.44 5.10 7.96
CA PRO A 142 14.22 5.24 9.18
C PRO A 142 13.54 4.62 10.40
N THR A 143 14.30 3.93 11.26
CA THR A 143 13.77 3.27 12.46
C THR A 143 12.99 4.23 13.37
N SER A 144 13.40 5.50 13.44
CA SER A 144 12.70 6.55 14.19
C SER A 144 11.29 6.84 13.69
N PHE A 145 11.00 6.55 12.41
CA PHE A 145 9.67 6.72 11.83
C PHE A 145 8.83 5.46 11.91
N ARG A 146 9.42 4.26 11.89
CA ARG A 146 8.65 2.98 11.98
C ARG A 146 7.83 2.87 13.25
N SER A 147 8.29 3.48 14.35
CA SER A 147 7.56 3.54 15.62
C SER A 147 6.53 4.68 15.70
N CYS A 148 6.40 5.49 14.65
CA CYS A 148 5.39 6.55 14.58
C CYS A 148 3.99 5.94 14.56
N ARG A 149 3.09 6.53 15.35
CA ARG A 149 1.69 6.10 15.45
C ARG A 149 0.99 5.99 14.10
N LEU A 150 1.27 6.91 13.17
CA LEU A 150 0.67 6.89 11.83
C LEU A 150 0.99 5.59 11.08
N LEU A 151 2.25 5.16 11.06
CA LEU A 151 2.67 3.93 10.38
C LEU A 151 2.21 2.67 11.15
N GLN A 152 2.17 2.73 12.47
CA GLN A 152 1.64 1.63 13.29
C GLN A 152 0.14 1.40 13.09
N ASP A 153 -0.66 2.48 13.02
CA ASP A 153 -2.10 2.40 12.75
C ASP A 153 -2.36 1.88 11.34
N LEU A 154 -1.50 2.25 10.38
CA LEU A 154 -1.55 1.77 8.99
C LEU A 154 -1.23 0.26 8.90
N GLY A 155 -0.20 -0.22 9.59
CA GLY A 155 0.11 -1.65 9.66
C GLY A 155 -1.08 -2.46 10.20
N ALA A 156 -1.69 -1.98 11.28
CA ALA A 156 -2.87 -2.61 11.87
C ALA A 156 -4.06 -2.67 10.88
N GLU A 157 -4.23 -1.65 10.05
CA GLU A 157 -5.21 -1.64 8.95
C GLU A 157 -4.88 -2.69 7.89
N PHE A 158 -3.64 -2.77 7.40
CA PHE A 158 -3.21 -3.78 6.42
C PHE A 158 -3.47 -5.20 6.91
N LEU A 159 -3.12 -5.48 8.18
CA LEU A 159 -3.43 -6.78 8.79
C LEU A 159 -4.93 -7.06 8.77
N SER A 160 -5.74 -6.07 9.12
CA SER A 160 -7.19 -6.21 9.16
C SER A 160 -7.76 -6.56 7.80
N VAL A 161 -7.26 -5.91 6.74
CA VAL A 161 -7.66 -6.18 5.36
C VAL A 161 -7.29 -7.60 4.94
N LEU A 162 -6.03 -8.01 5.16
CA LEU A 162 -5.58 -9.37 4.86
C LEU A 162 -6.40 -10.44 5.61
N ILE A 163 -6.68 -10.22 6.90
CA ILE A 163 -7.50 -11.15 7.69
C ILE A 163 -8.93 -11.21 7.16
N ARG A 164 -9.53 -10.07 6.84
CA ARG A 164 -10.90 -10.00 6.33
C ARG A 164 -11.05 -10.74 5.01
N ASP A 165 -10.12 -10.51 4.09
CA ASP A 165 -10.28 -10.89 2.69
C ASP A 165 -9.63 -12.25 2.38
N ASN A 166 -8.45 -12.53 2.96
CA ASN A 166 -7.67 -13.73 2.64
C ASN A 166 -7.62 -14.75 3.79
N PHE A 167 -7.71 -14.31 5.05
CA PHE A 167 -7.61 -15.20 6.22
C PHE A 167 -8.84 -15.17 7.16
N PRO A 168 -10.09 -15.21 6.64
CA PRO A 168 -11.29 -15.05 7.46
C PRO A 168 -11.49 -16.19 8.47
N PHE A 169 -10.79 -17.31 8.30
CA PHE A 169 -10.80 -18.43 9.23
C PHE A 169 -10.24 -18.08 10.62
N LEU A 170 -9.37 -17.07 10.73
CA LEU A 170 -8.89 -16.50 12.01
C LEU A 170 -10.04 -15.94 12.85
N LEU A 171 -11.12 -15.51 12.21
CA LEU A 171 -12.28 -14.92 12.88
C LEU A 171 -13.32 -15.94 13.33
N LYS A 172 -13.27 -17.18 12.80
CA LYS A 172 -14.27 -18.22 13.03
C LYS A 172 -13.94 -19.08 14.26
N LYS A 173 -14.98 -19.44 15.03
CA LYS A 173 -14.86 -20.12 16.34
C LYS A 173 -14.36 -21.57 16.23
N GLU A 174 -14.61 -22.24 15.11
CA GLU A 174 -14.42 -23.68 14.94
C GLU A 174 -13.24 -24.06 14.05
N THR A 175 -12.58 -23.10 13.40
CA THR A 175 -11.47 -23.38 12.47
C THR A 175 -10.14 -23.65 13.15
N PHE A 176 -10.05 -23.42 14.46
CA PHE A 176 -8.83 -23.66 15.23
C PHE A 176 -9.17 -24.48 16.47
N GLN A 177 -9.38 -25.79 16.26
CA GLN A 177 -9.53 -26.70 17.39
C GLN A 177 -8.18 -27.05 18.02
N LYS A 178 -7.07 -26.95 17.28
CA LYS A 178 -5.71 -27.17 17.84
C LYS A 178 -4.69 -26.20 17.25
N THR A 179 -3.90 -25.58 18.11
CA THR A 179 -2.75 -24.72 17.80
C THR A 179 -1.72 -25.40 16.87
N THR A 180 -1.76 -26.73 16.74
CA THR A 180 -0.96 -27.55 15.82
C THR A 180 -1.38 -27.48 14.36
N GLU A 181 -2.64 -27.15 14.03
CA GLU A 181 -3.06 -26.93 12.62
C GLU A 181 -2.43 -25.65 12.05
N LEU A 182 -2.28 -24.64 12.92
CA LEU A 182 -1.48 -23.44 12.64
C LEU A 182 0.02 -23.76 12.49
N ASN A 183 0.52 -24.86 13.08
CA ASN A 183 1.91 -25.31 12.92
C ASN A 183 2.11 -26.16 11.64
N SER A 184 1.06 -26.83 11.13
CA SER A 184 1.16 -27.64 9.91
C SER A 184 1.08 -26.82 8.63
N LEU A 185 0.53 -25.60 8.70
CA LEU A 185 0.56 -24.63 7.61
C LEU A 185 1.97 -24.11 7.34
N ASP A 186 2.88 -24.23 8.32
CA ASP A 186 4.10 -23.45 8.31
C ASP A 186 5.19 -23.94 7.36
N LEU A 187 5.39 -25.22 6.97
CA LEU A 187 6.67 -25.54 6.28
C LEU A 187 6.86 -26.88 5.53
N LYS A 188 5.83 -27.62 5.15
CA LYS A 188 6.02 -28.72 4.16
C LYS A 188 4.89 -28.72 3.17
N THR A 189 5.22 -28.90 1.89
CA THR A 189 4.32 -29.44 0.84
C THR A 189 3.46 -30.54 1.47
N SER A 190 2.30 -30.16 1.98
CA SER A 190 1.50 -31.05 2.78
C SER A 190 0.86 -32.03 1.81
N THR A 191 1.16 -33.31 1.98
CA THR A 191 0.44 -34.42 1.35
C THR A 191 -0.99 -34.57 1.89
N SER A 192 -1.53 -33.56 2.59
CA SER A 192 -2.94 -33.57 3.00
C SER A 192 -3.82 -33.13 1.82
N VAL A 193 -4.80 -33.98 1.51
CA VAL A 193 -5.68 -33.97 0.32
C VAL A 193 -6.68 -32.79 0.32
N LYS A 194 -6.45 -31.76 1.14
CA LYS A 194 -7.08 -30.45 1.00
C LYS A 194 -6.00 -29.39 1.18
N GLN A 195 -5.36 -29.01 0.07
CA GLN A 195 -4.73 -27.70 -0.03
C GLN A 195 -5.83 -26.69 0.30
N PHE A 196 -5.74 -26.05 1.46
CA PHE A 196 -6.37 -24.76 1.59
C PHE A 196 -5.66 -23.88 0.57
N ASP A 197 -6.37 -23.43 -0.46
CA ASP A 197 -5.90 -22.50 -1.50
C ASP A 197 -5.58 -21.13 -0.88
N PHE A 198 -4.64 -21.09 0.05
CA PHE A 198 -4.05 -19.85 0.50
C PHE A 198 -3.13 -19.38 -0.61
N HIS A 199 -3.41 -18.20 -1.16
CA HIS A 199 -2.48 -17.49 -2.02
C HIS A 199 -1.16 -17.33 -1.25
N LEU A 200 -0.15 -18.13 -1.62
CA LEU A 200 1.14 -18.20 -0.95
C LEU A 200 1.74 -16.81 -0.74
N ASP A 201 1.53 -15.91 -1.68
CA ASP A 201 2.02 -14.54 -1.65
C ASP A 201 1.34 -13.67 -0.60
N LYS A 202 0.03 -13.86 -0.38
CA LYS A 202 -0.70 -13.17 0.70
C LYS A 202 -0.23 -13.68 2.07
N TRP A 203 0.12 -14.96 2.16
CA TRP A 203 0.68 -15.54 3.39
C TRP A 203 2.06 -14.97 3.70
N LYS A 204 2.94 -14.86 2.69
CA LYS A 204 4.25 -14.20 2.82
C LYS A 204 4.10 -12.74 3.27
N LEU A 205 3.17 -12.00 2.68
CA LEU A 205 2.93 -10.61 3.07
C LEU A 205 2.42 -10.50 4.52
N LEU A 206 1.49 -11.38 4.92
CA LEU A 206 1.01 -11.46 6.31
C LEU A 206 2.14 -11.68 7.31
N HIS A 207 3.05 -12.62 7.01
CA HIS A 207 4.24 -12.87 7.82
C HIS A 207 5.15 -11.66 7.86
N PHE A 208 5.46 -11.07 6.71
CA PHE A 208 6.30 -9.88 6.61
C PHE A 208 5.78 -8.73 7.50
N LEU A 209 4.46 -8.46 7.49
CA LEU A 209 3.85 -7.44 8.35
C LEU A 209 4.12 -7.67 9.84
N ILE A 210 4.18 -8.91 10.28
CA ILE A 210 4.35 -9.24 11.70
C ILE A 210 5.83 -9.35 12.07
N GLU A 211 6.63 -10.00 11.22
CA GLU A 211 8.04 -10.30 11.46
C GLU A 211 8.92 -9.06 11.37
N GLU A 212 8.57 -8.11 10.51
CA GLU A 212 9.25 -6.81 10.35
C GLU A 212 8.62 -5.70 11.21
N GLU A 213 7.80 -6.08 12.20
CA GLU A 213 7.19 -5.19 13.19
C GLU A 213 6.37 -4.03 12.60
N ILE A 214 5.86 -4.18 11.37
CA ILE A 214 4.86 -3.28 10.80
C ILE A 214 3.59 -3.32 11.64
N VAL A 215 3.28 -4.50 12.16
CA VAL A 215 2.19 -4.76 13.09
C VAL A 215 2.74 -5.27 14.41
N ILE A 216 2.47 -4.52 15.47
CA ILE A 216 2.79 -4.92 16.84
C ILE A 216 1.51 -5.04 17.66
N ILE A 217 1.53 -5.88 18.69
CA ILE A 217 0.36 -6.09 19.57
C ILE A 217 -0.17 -4.75 20.11
N GLN A 218 0.73 -3.85 20.49
CA GLN A 218 0.37 -2.55 21.03
C GLN A 218 -0.41 -1.68 20.02
N SER A 219 -0.08 -1.73 18.73
CA SER A 219 -0.80 -0.98 17.69
C SER A 219 -2.17 -1.60 17.38
N LEU A 220 -2.28 -2.92 17.49
CA LEU A 220 -3.57 -3.60 17.39
C LEU A 220 -4.49 -3.21 18.55
N GLU A 221 -3.97 -3.20 19.78
CA GLU A 221 -4.74 -2.82 20.96
C GLU A 221 -5.18 -1.35 20.93
N SER A 222 -4.30 -0.43 20.53
CA SER A 222 -4.63 0.99 20.40
C SER A 222 -5.69 1.25 19.32
N SER A 223 -5.68 0.46 18.25
CA SER A 223 -6.63 0.55 17.13
C SER A 223 -7.80 -0.43 17.23
N ARG A 224 -8.00 -1.09 18.38
CA ARG A 224 -9.03 -2.13 18.56
C ARG A 224 -10.43 -1.72 18.11
N PRO A 225 -10.97 -0.52 18.41
CA PRO A 225 -12.30 -0.14 17.94
C PRO A 225 -12.42 -0.14 16.41
N ARG A 226 -11.40 0.42 15.72
CA ARG A 226 -11.35 0.50 14.27
C ARG A 226 -11.19 -0.88 13.64
N ILE A 227 -10.29 -1.70 14.16
CA ILE A 227 -10.04 -3.05 13.64
C ILE A 227 -11.25 -3.95 13.87
N SER A 228 -11.86 -3.88 15.06
CA SER A 228 -13.07 -4.66 15.36
C SER A 228 -14.20 -4.30 14.41
N TYR A 229 -14.34 -3.02 14.06
CA TYR A 229 -15.27 -2.57 13.04
C TYR A 229 -14.95 -3.16 11.65
N LEU A 230 -13.70 -3.04 11.18
CA LEU A 230 -13.26 -3.57 9.87
C LEU A 230 -13.44 -5.08 9.75
N LEU A 231 -13.13 -5.82 10.82
CA LEU A 231 -13.25 -7.28 10.90
C LEU A 231 -14.66 -7.75 11.28
N LYS A 232 -15.61 -6.81 11.49
CA LYS A 232 -16.98 -7.09 11.95
C LYS A 232 -17.03 -7.92 13.24
N ILE A 233 -16.04 -7.74 14.12
CA ILE A 233 -15.98 -8.38 15.44
C ILE A 233 -16.98 -7.69 16.37
N ARG A 234 -18.01 -8.41 16.78
CA ARG A 234 -19.02 -7.95 17.76
C ARG A 234 -18.60 -8.37 19.17
N GLN A 235 -19.17 -7.73 20.19
CA GLN A 235 -18.98 -8.16 21.60
C GLN A 235 -19.28 -9.65 21.83
N SER A 236 -20.22 -10.22 21.06
CA SER A 236 -20.56 -11.64 21.11
C SER A 236 -19.46 -12.58 20.57
N ASN A 237 -18.40 -12.05 19.94
CA ASN A 237 -17.28 -12.80 19.36
C ASN A 237 -15.92 -12.19 19.76
N GLU A 238 -15.80 -11.71 21.01
CA GLU A 238 -14.53 -11.22 21.57
C GLU A 238 -13.39 -12.25 21.50
N ALA A 239 -13.73 -13.54 21.50
CA ALA A 239 -12.76 -14.61 21.31
C ALA A 239 -12.02 -14.51 19.95
N ALA A 240 -12.62 -13.89 18.92
CA ALA A 240 -11.93 -13.64 17.65
C ALA A 240 -10.78 -12.63 17.81
N TRP A 241 -10.98 -11.59 18.62
CA TRP A 241 -9.92 -10.62 18.92
C TRP A 241 -8.72 -11.30 19.59
N SER A 242 -8.98 -12.13 20.61
CA SER A 242 -7.93 -12.90 21.28
C SER A 242 -7.22 -13.89 20.34
N ARG A 243 -7.91 -14.45 19.33
CA ARG A 243 -7.27 -15.30 18.32
C ARG A 243 -6.31 -14.50 17.44
N VAL A 244 -6.70 -13.31 16.98
CA VAL A 244 -5.84 -12.43 16.18
C VAL A 244 -4.60 -12.04 16.97
N LEU A 245 -4.75 -11.55 18.21
CA LEU A 245 -3.61 -11.19 19.06
C LEU A 245 -2.67 -12.37 19.30
N ARG A 246 -3.22 -13.56 19.57
CA ARG A 246 -2.40 -14.77 19.78
C ARG A 246 -1.65 -15.18 18.52
N PHE A 247 -2.29 -15.06 17.35
CA PHE A 247 -1.65 -15.34 16.06
C PHE A 247 -0.45 -14.40 15.84
N VAL A 248 -0.67 -13.08 15.97
CA VAL A 248 0.37 -12.07 15.80
C VAL A 248 1.51 -12.26 16.81
N GLY A 249 1.20 -12.43 18.09
CA GLY A 249 2.21 -12.67 19.11
C GLY A 249 3.03 -13.93 18.87
N LYS A 250 2.39 -15.00 18.36
CA LYS A 250 3.09 -16.25 18.03
C LYS A 250 4.04 -16.06 16.85
N VAL A 251 3.60 -15.46 15.75
CA VAL A 251 4.45 -15.22 14.57
C VAL A 251 5.63 -14.33 14.96
N GLY A 252 5.39 -13.20 15.65
CA GLY A 252 6.47 -12.30 16.08
C GLY A 252 7.46 -12.95 17.07
N SER A 253 7.00 -13.81 17.99
CA SER A 253 7.89 -14.46 18.97
C SER A 253 8.87 -15.48 18.37
N LYS A 254 8.52 -16.12 17.24
CA LYS A 254 9.42 -17.06 16.56
C LYS A 254 10.63 -16.38 15.94
N THR A 255 10.47 -15.16 15.45
CA THR A 255 11.55 -14.39 14.80
C THR A 255 12.62 -13.96 15.79
N LEU A 256 12.22 -13.60 17.01
CA LEU A 256 13.14 -13.25 18.09
C LEU A 256 14.06 -14.44 18.46
N GLN A 257 13.54 -15.67 18.40
CA GLN A 257 14.32 -16.89 18.66
C GLN A 257 15.23 -17.31 17.49
N GLN A 258 15.07 -16.75 16.30
CA GLN A 258 15.89 -17.03 15.12
C GLN A 258 16.97 -15.96 14.86
N LYS A 259 16.83 -14.78 15.48
CA LYS A 259 17.80 -13.68 15.43
C LYS A 259 18.81 -13.69 16.60
N GLU A 260 18.64 -14.59 17.57
CA GLU A 260 19.59 -14.91 18.66
C GLU A 260 20.50 -16.10 18.29
#